data_AF-A0A955PCS2-F1
#
_entry.id   AF-A0A955PCS2-F1
#
_cell.length_a   1.000
_cell.length_b   1.000
_cell.length_c   1.000
_cell.angle_alpha   90.00
_cell.angle_beta   90.00
_cell.angle_gamma   90.00
#
_symmetry.space_group_name_H-M   'P 1'
#
loop_
_entity.id
_entity.type
_entity.pdbx_description
1 polymer ?
#
loop_
_entity_poly.entity_id
_entity_poly.type
_entity_poly.pdbx_seq_one_letter_code
_entity_poly.pdbx_strand_id
1 'polypeptide(L)'
;MDQKIAKEDEFFHQHNQKLIEERRKKIDAKRAEEDKELRKNTHWMKCPKCGHDMEEVNIENILVDKCTECEGLFFDRDEVDTLIEVR
;
A
#
# COMPACT_ATOMS: atom_id res chain seq x y z
N MET A 1 -50.84 -14.82 -19.72
CA MET A 1 -50.12 -13.59 -19.32
C MET A 1 -48.94 -13.93 -18.40
N ASP A 2 -49.08 -15.00 -17.61
CA ASP A 2 -48.11 -15.47 -16.61
C ASP A 2 -46.74 -15.92 -17.15
N GLN A 3 -46.68 -16.47 -18.37
CA GLN A 3 -45.42 -16.94 -18.95
C GLN A 3 -44.46 -15.81 -19.36
N LYS A 4 -44.97 -14.60 -19.63
CA LYS A 4 -44.11 -13.44 -19.91
C LYS A 4 -43.52 -12.89 -18.61
N ILE A 5 -44.33 -12.82 -17.56
CA ILE A 5 -43.92 -12.35 -16.23
C ILE A 5 -42.81 -13.25 -15.67
N ALA A 6 -42.97 -14.58 -15.75
CA ALA A 6 -41.95 -15.52 -15.28
C ALA A 6 -40.61 -15.41 -16.04
N LYS A 7 -40.64 -15.14 -17.36
CA LYS A 7 -39.43 -14.95 -18.18
C LYS A 7 -38.74 -13.61 -17.90
N GLU A 8 -39.52 -12.56 -17.67
CA GLU A 8 -39.02 -11.25 -17.27
C GLU A 8 -38.36 -11.32 -15.89
N ASP A 9 -39.00 -11.99 -14.91
CA ASP A 9 -38.45 -12.20 -13.57
C ASP A 9 -37.11 -12.96 -13.62
N GLU A 10 -37.04 -14.06 -14.36
CA GLU A 10 -35.80 -14.84 -14.51
C GLU A 10 -34.68 -14.00 -15.14
N PHE A 11 -35.00 -13.21 -16.16
CA PHE A 11 -34.05 -12.30 -16.79
C PHE A 11 -33.54 -11.24 -15.81
N PHE A 12 -34.42 -10.62 -15.02
CA PHE A 12 -34.04 -9.64 -14.01
C PHE A 12 -33.19 -10.27 -12.90
N HIS A 13 -33.48 -11.50 -12.49
CA HIS A 13 -32.68 -12.22 -11.49
C HIS A 13 -31.26 -12.48 -11.99
N GLN A 14 -31.10 -13.00 -13.20
CA GLN A 14 -29.78 -13.25 -13.79
C GLN A 14 -28.99 -11.94 -13.97
N HIS A 15 -29.65 -10.88 -14.45
CA HIS A 15 -29.03 -9.58 -14.63
C HIS A 15 -28.59 -8.96 -13.29
N ASN A 16 -29.46 -8.99 -12.29
CA ASN A 16 -29.15 -8.49 -10.95
C ASN A 16 -28.03 -9.30 -10.28
N GLN A 17 -28.02 -10.63 -10.43
CA GLN A 17 -26.92 -11.48 -9.94
C GLN A 17 -25.59 -11.07 -10.55
N LYS A 18 -25.54 -10.88 -11.87
CA LYS A 18 -24.32 -10.43 -12.56
C LYS A 18 -23.86 -9.05 -12.08
N LEU A 19 -24.78 -8.09 -11.94
CA LEU A 19 -24.47 -6.76 -11.41
C LEU A 19 -23.92 -6.82 -9.97
N ILE A 20 -24.49 -7.66 -9.12
CA ILE A 20 -24.03 -7.87 -7.73
C ILE A 20 -22.63 -8.49 -7.73
N GLU A 21 -22.38 -9.50 -8.57
CA GLU A 21 -21.08 -10.14 -8.69
C GLU A 21 -20.00 -9.16 -9.16
N GLU A 22 -20.27 -8.39 -10.21
CA GLU A 22 -19.36 -7.37 -10.72
C GLU A 22 -19.07 -6.28 -9.67
N ARG A 23 -20.09 -5.84 -8.93
CA ARG A 23 -19.92 -4.88 -7.83
C ARG A 23 -19.07 -5.45 -6.71
N ARG A 24 -19.28 -6.70 -6.31
CA ARG A 24 -18.47 -7.38 -5.28
C ARG A 24 -17.00 -7.46 -5.71
N LYS A 25 -16.72 -7.91 -6.93
CA LYS A 25 -15.36 -7.95 -7.48
C LYS A 25 -14.67 -6.58 -7.42
N LYS A 26 -15.36 -5.51 -7.78
CA LYS A 26 -14.82 -4.13 -7.71
C LYS A 26 -14.57 -3.69 -6.26
N ILE A 27 -15.50 -3.97 -5.35
CA ILE A 27 -15.35 -3.62 -3.93
C ILE A 27 -14.17 -4.37 -3.31
N ASP A 28 -14.05 -5.66 -3.56
CA ASP A 28 -12.98 -6.49 -3.01
C ASP A 28 -11.62 -6.08 -3.58
N ALA A 29 -11.54 -5.78 -4.89
CA ALA A 29 -10.32 -5.25 -5.50
C ALA A 29 -9.93 -3.89 -4.91
N LYS A 30 -10.90 -2.99 -4.68
CA LYS A 30 -10.66 -1.69 -4.05
C LYS A 30 -10.13 -1.84 -2.63
N ARG A 31 -10.75 -2.69 -1.81
CA ARG A 31 -10.30 -2.97 -0.43
C ARG A 31 -8.88 -3.53 -0.40
N ALA A 32 -8.57 -4.46 -1.30
CA ALA A 32 -7.22 -5.03 -1.39
C ALA A 32 -6.16 -3.98 -1.74
N GLU A 33 -6.48 -3.03 -2.63
CA GLU A 33 -5.58 -1.92 -2.95
C GLU A 33 -5.43 -0.95 -1.78
N GLU A 34 -6.52 -0.58 -1.12
CA GLU A 34 -6.50 0.27 0.09
C GLU A 34 -5.65 -0.35 1.21
N ASP A 35 -5.80 -1.65 1.46
CA ASP A 35 -5.00 -2.39 2.45
C ASP A 35 -3.52 -2.42 2.09
N LYS A 36 -3.18 -2.57 0.81
CA LYS A 36 -1.80 -2.57 0.32
C LYS A 36 -1.15 -1.20 0.51
N GLU A 37 -1.85 -0.13 0.16
CA GLU A 37 -1.36 1.24 0.37
C GLU A 37 -1.21 1.57 1.86
N LEU A 38 -2.17 1.14 2.70
CA LEU A 38 -2.07 1.31 4.15
C LEU A 38 -0.82 0.62 4.73
N ARG A 39 -0.54 -0.62 4.31
CA ARG A 39 0.67 -1.36 4.76
C ARG A 39 1.95 -0.64 4.38
N LYS A 40 2.06 -0.15 3.14
CA LYS A 40 3.23 0.63 2.70
C LYS A 40 3.41 1.86 3.59
N ASN A 41 2.35 2.63 3.81
CA ASN A 41 2.41 3.87 4.57
C ASN A 41 2.68 3.64 6.07
N THR A 42 2.27 2.50 6.62
CA THR A 42 2.53 2.14 8.03
C THR A 42 4.02 1.91 8.31
N HIS A 43 4.78 1.47 7.30
CA HIS A 43 6.22 1.18 7.43
C HIS A 43 7.12 2.29 6.84
N TRP A 44 6.57 3.25 6.11
CA TRP A 44 7.31 4.38 5.54
C TRP A 44 7.93 5.24 6.64
N MET A 45 9.23 5.54 6.52
CA MET A 45 10.01 6.33 7.49
C MET A 45 9.94 5.79 8.93
N LYS A 46 9.77 4.48 9.09
CA LYS A 46 9.83 3.79 10.39
C LYS A 46 11.10 3.01 10.54
N CYS A 47 11.74 3.16 11.69
CA CYS A 47 12.96 2.42 12.01
C CYS A 47 12.67 0.91 12.06
N PRO A 48 13.37 0.08 11.27
CA PRO A 48 13.16 -1.37 11.27
C PRO A 48 13.63 -2.05 12.57
N LYS A 49 14.41 -1.35 13.41
CA LYS A 49 14.89 -1.86 14.71
C LYS A 49 13.89 -1.65 15.83
N CYS A 50 13.31 -0.44 15.96
CA CYS A 50 12.46 -0.09 17.11
C CYS A 50 11.08 0.48 16.74
N GLY A 51 10.75 0.63 15.46
CA GLY A 51 9.45 1.09 14.97
C GLY A 51 9.16 2.59 15.13
N HIS A 52 10.08 3.38 15.67
CA HIS A 52 9.94 4.83 15.82
C HIS A 52 10.18 5.56 14.49
N ASP A 53 9.75 6.82 14.44
CA ASP A 53 9.97 7.68 13.28
C ASP A 53 11.47 7.91 12.99
N MET A 54 11.78 8.05 11.71
CA MET A 54 13.08 8.46 11.21
C MET A 54 13.00 9.89 10.68
N GLU A 55 14.14 10.57 10.73
CA GLU A 55 14.36 11.90 10.17
C GLU A 55 15.56 11.86 9.22
N GLU A 56 15.48 12.61 8.13
CA GLU A 56 16.59 12.76 7.18
C GLU A 56 17.64 13.71 7.77
N VAL A 57 18.89 13.28 7.84
CA VAL A 57 20.02 14.07 8.34
C VAL A 57 21.12 14.12 7.30
N ASN A 58 21.81 15.26 7.20
CA ASN A 58 22.95 15.41 6.30
C ASN A 58 24.26 15.10 7.04
N ILE A 59 24.99 14.10 6.55
CA ILE A 59 26.32 13.72 7.02
C ILE A 59 27.28 13.84 5.84
N GLU A 60 28.21 14.79 5.91
CA GLU A 60 29.28 14.95 4.91
C GLU A 60 28.78 15.06 3.44
N ASN A 61 27.63 15.71 3.24
CA ASN A 61 26.91 15.87 1.96
C ASN A 61 26.10 14.64 1.50
N ILE A 62 25.88 13.67 2.38
CA ILE A 62 25.04 12.51 2.14
C ILE A 62 23.80 12.66 3.04
N LEU A 63 22.61 12.62 2.43
CA LEU A 63 21.35 12.54 3.18
C LEU A 63 21.20 11.10 3.66
N VAL A 64 20.86 10.89 4.93
CA VAL A 64 20.67 9.55 5.49
C VAL A 64 19.51 9.56 6.47
N ASP A 65 18.84 8.44 6.62
CA ASP A 65 17.74 8.30 7.57
C ASP A 65 18.24 7.93 8.96
N LYS A 66 18.00 8.82 9.93
CA LYS A 66 18.33 8.59 11.34
C LYS A 66 17.08 8.32 12.16
N CYS A 67 17.09 7.26 12.95
CA CYS A 67 16.03 7.00 13.93
C CYS A 67 16.08 8.00 15.09
N THR A 68 14.93 8.60 15.40
CA THR A 68 14.74 9.57 16.49
C THR A 68 14.87 8.99 17.90
N GLU A 69 14.77 7.67 18.06
CA GLU A 69 14.78 7.01 19.38
C GLU A 69 16.05 6.19 19.62
N CYS A 70 16.39 5.26 18.72
CA CYS A 70 17.52 4.36 18.94
C CYS A 70 18.81 4.79 18.23
N GLU A 71 18.79 5.95 17.57
CA GLU A 71 19.92 6.56 16.86
C GLU A 71 20.53 5.69 15.74
N GLY A 72 19.78 4.70 15.23
CA GLY A 72 20.22 3.90 14.09
C GLY A 72 20.27 4.74 12.82
N LEU A 73 21.32 4.56 12.01
CA LEU A 73 21.49 5.17 10.70
C LEU A 73 21.17 4.16 9.61
N PHE A 74 20.37 4.57 8.63
CA PHE A 74 19.97 3.79 7.49
C PHE A 74 20.38 4.54 6.23
N PHE A 75 21.06 3.81 5.34
CA PHE A 75 21.59 4.34 4.10
C PHE A 75 20.88 3.66 2.93
N ASP A 76 20.55 4.43 1.92
CA ASP A 76 20.16 3.89 0.64
C ASP A 76 21.37 3.32 -0.11
N ARG A 77 21.11 2.44 -1.08
CA ARG A 77 22.16 1.70 -1.80
C ARG A 77 23.26 2.62 -2.36
N ASP A 78 22.86 3.77 -2.89
CA ASP A 78 23.76 4.68 -3.60
C ASP A 78 24.49 5.66 -2.64
N GLU A 79 24.04 5.77 -1.39
CA GLU A 79 24.63 6.63 -0.36
C GLU A 79 25.86 5.99 0.28
N VAL A 80 25.83 4.67 0.48
CA VAL A 80 26.94 3.91 1.07
C VAL A 80 28.19 3.98 0.20
N ASP A 81 28.03 3.86 -1.12
CA ASP A 81 29.15 3.92 -2.07
C ASP A 81 29.83 5.30 -2.00
N THR A 82 29.03 6.37 -1.94
CA THR A 82 29.54 7.75 -1.77
C THR A 82 30.34 7.89 -0.47
N LEU A 83 29.86 7.31 0.64
CA LEU A 83 30.55 7.40 1.92
C LEU A 83 31.87 6.62 1.95
N ILE A 84 31.97 5.49 1.22
CA ILE A 84 33.17 4.67 1.14
C ILE A 84 34.25 5.32 0.25
N GLU A 85 33.85 6.10 -0.77
CA GLU A 85 34.77 6.79 -1.68
C GLU A 85 35.44 8.04 -1.08
N VAL A 86 34.91 8.62 0.01
CA VAL A 86 35.42 9.86 0.66
C VAL A 86 36.75 9.66 1.41
N ARG A 87 37.57 8.66 1.03
CA ARG A 87 38.80 8.28 1.72
C ARG A 87 40.02 9.12 1.36
#